data_AF-A0A2I1F6Z3-F1
#
_entry.id   AF-A0A2I1F6Z3-F1
#
_cell.length_a   1.000
_cell.length_b   1.000
_cell.length_c   1.000
_cell.angle_alpha   90.00
_cell.angle_beta   90.00
_cell.angle_gamma   90.00
#
_symmetry.space_group_name_H-M   'P 1'
#
loop_
_entity.id
_entity.type
_entity.pdbx_description
1 polymer ?
#
loop_
_entity_poly.entity_id
_entity_poly.type
_entity_poly.pdbx_seq_one_letter_code
_entity_poly.pdbx_strand_id
1 'polypeptide(L)' 'MASWYSMSEPLVLRLHVLVMSFVRDKNGWAYPRLKDAIIHSDKYPELYYQLIKNMRIMYYKYRLVHTDLSEYNLL' A
#
# COMPACT_ATOMS: atom_id res chain seq x y z
N MET A 1 6.67 15.55 -8.64
CA MET A 1 5.63 16.21 -7.82
C MET A 1 4.32 15.46 -8.08
N ALA A 2 3.78 14.57 -7.27
CA ALA A 2 3.97 14.22 -5.86
C ALA A 2 4.10 12.68 -5.72
N SER A 3 5.21 12.18 -5.19
CA SER A 3 5.45 10.75 -4.94
C SER A 3 4.84 10.29 -3.60
N TRP A 4 3.65 10.79 -3.26
CA TRP A 4 3.06 10.65 -1.93
C TRP A 4 1.70 9.98 -1.96
N TYR A 5 1.52 8.94 -2.78
CA TYR A 5 0.42 8.00 -2.55
C TYR A 5 0.89 6.58 -2.87
N SER A 6 1.20 5.82 -1.82
CA SER A 6 1.54 4.40 -1.82
C SER A 6 0.32 3.52 -2.09
N MET A 7 -0.56 3.93 -3.01
CA MET A 7 -1.80 3.24 -3.32
C MET A 7 -1.94 3.15 -4.83
N SER A 8 -2.37 1.99 -5.31
CA SER A 8 -2.60 1.73 -6.73
C SER A 8 -3.65 2.69 -7.28
N GLU A 9 -3.34 3.31 -8.41
CA GLU A 9 -4.21 4.30 -9.05
C GLU A 9 -5.26 3.58 -9.90
N PRO A 10 -6.56 3.85 -9.72
CA PRO A 10 -7.59 3.27 -10.57
C PRO A 10 -7.52 3.87 -11.98
N LEU A 11 -7.55 3.02 -13.01
CA LEU A 11 -7.49 3.43 -14.42
C LEU A 11 -8.86 3.32 -15.09
N VAL A 12 -9.53 2.17 -14.96
CA VAL A 12 -10.82 1.89 -15.61
C VAL A 12 -11.70 1.04 -14.71
N LEU A 13 -12.99 1.39 -14.59
CA LEU A 13 -14.01 0.57 -13.97
C LEU A 13 -15.07 0.19 -15.04
N ARG A 14 -15.33 -1.12 -15.18
CA ARG A 14 -16.36 -1.67 -16.06
C ARG A 14 -17.08 -2.79 -15.30
N LEU A 15 -18.36 -2.58 -14.98
CA LEU A 15 -19.15 -3.50 -14.15
C LEU A 15 -18.41 -3.83 -12.84
N HIS A 16 -18.07 -5.10 -12.61
CA HIS A 16 -17.35 -5.59 -11.42
C HIS A 16 -15.83 -5.74 -11.64
N VAL A 17 -15.29 -5.20 -12.74
CA VAL A 17 -13.87 -5.27 -13.10
C VAL A 17 -13.22 -3.89 -12.94
N LEU A 18 -12.24 -3.80 -12.04
CA LEU A 18 -11.42 -2.62 -11.80
C LEU A 18 -10.00 -2.86 -12.32
N VAL A 19 -9.57 -2.04 -13.28
CA VAL A 19 -8.20 -1.97 -13.76
C VAL A 19 -7.49 -0.86 -13.01
N MET A 20 -6.31 -1.14 -12.45
CA MET A 20 -5.51 -0.22 -11.66
C MET A 20 -4.02 -0.29 -12.04
N SER A 21 -3.24 0.70 -11.62
CA SER A 21 -1.80 0.73 -11.84
C SER A 21 -1.11 -0.45 -11.15
N PHE A 22 -0.18 -1.07 -11.86
CA PHE A 22 0.50 -2.27 -11.38
C PHE A 22 1.71 -1.90 -10.53
N VAL A 23 1.70 -2.34 -9.27
CA VAL A 23 2.74 -2.09 -8.27
C VAL A 23 3.79 -3.21 -8.36
N ARG A 24 4.98 -2.87 -8.90
CA ARG A 24 6.01 -3.85 -9.26
C ARG A 24 7.43 -3.35 -9.00
N ASP A 25 8.35 -4.29 -8.90
CA ASP A 25 9.78 -4.03 -8.85
C ASP A 25 10.34 -3.55 -10.21
N LYS A 26 11.63 -3.22 -10.23
CA LYS A 26 12.35 -2.78 -11.44
C LYS A 26 12.44 -3.85 -12.54
N ASN A 27 12.28 -5.12 -12.19
CA ASN A 27 12.40 -6.26 -13.10
C ASN A 27 11.04 -6.68 -13.68
N GLY A 28 9.94 -6.07 -13.21
CA GLY A 28 8.59 -6.37 -13.70
C GLY A 28 7.74 -7.22 -12.76
N TRP A 29 8.30 -7.69 -11.63
CA TRP A 29 7.62 -8.60 -10.71
C TRP A 29 6.74 -7.86 -9.71
N ALA A 30 5.58 -8.44 -9.39
CA ALA A 30 4.71 -7.90 -8.34
C ALA A 30 5.48 -7.82 -7.01
N TYR A 31 5.29 -6.73 -6.27
CA TYR A 31 5.81 -6.69 -4.90
C TYR A 31 5.14 -7.79 -4.07
N PRO A 32 5.90 -8.48 -3.21
CA PRO A 32 5.32 -9.45 -2.29
C PRO A 32 4.39 -8.72 -1.32
N ARG A 33 3.40 -9.45 -0.78
CA ARG A 33 2.66 -8.96 0.37
C ARG A 33 3.59 -8.89 1.57
N LEU A 34 3.30 -7.99 2.51
CA LEU A 34 4.11 -7.84 3.73
C LEU A 34 4.29 -9.15 4.49
N LYS A 35 3.26 -10.02 4.50
CA LYS A 35 3.33 -11.36 5.11
C LYS A 35 4.42 -12.27 4.52
N ASP A 36 4.76 -12.10 3.23
CA ASP A 36 5.69 -12.93 2.47
C ASP A 36 7.02 -12.20 2.23
N ALA A 37 7.13 -10.94 2.64
CA ALA A 37 8.30 -10.10 2.42
C ALA A 37 9.42 -10.47 3.41
N ILE A 38 10.62 -10.71 2.90
CA ILE A 38 11.81 -10.88 3.72
C ILE A 38 12.37 -9.49 4.03
N ILE A 39 12.17 -9.05 5.27
CA ILE A 39 12.56 -7.71 5.73
C ILE A 39 13.54 -7.84 6.89
N HIS A 40 14.68 -7.17 6.75
CA HIS A 40 15.67 -7.09 7.83
C HIS A 40 15.13 -6.25 9.00
N SER A 41 15.44 -6.69 10.22
CA SER A 41 14.87 -6.13 11.45
C SER A 41 15.25 -4.66 11.70
N ASP A 42 16.34 -4.18 11.12
CA ASP A 42 16.76 -2.78 11.16
C ASP A 42 15.75 -1.83 10.47
N LYS A 43 14.92 -2.37 9.56
CA LYS A 43 13.87 -1.61 8.84
C LYS A 43 12.54 -1.53 9.59
N TYR A 44 12.30 -2.37 10.59
CA TYR A 44 11.01 -2.40 11.28
C TYR A 44 10.61 -1.05 11.90
N PRO A 45 11.50 -0.28 12.57
CA PRO A 45 11.12 1.01 13.15
C PRO A 45 10.64 2.01 12.09
N GLU A 46 11.31 2.05 10.94
CA GLU A 46 10.97 2.95 9.83
C GLU A 46 9.62 2.58 9.22
N LEU A 47 9.41 1.29 8.91
CA LEU A 47 8.17 0.79 8.31
C LEU A 47 6.98 0.95 9.25
N TYR A 48 7.16 0.69 10.55
CA TYR A 48 6.12 0.89 11.55
C TYR A 48 5.70 2.36 11.62
N TYR A 49 6.66 3.29 11.66
CA TYR A 49 6.36 4.71 11.66
C TYR A 49 5.61 5.14 10.39
N GLN A 50 6.01 4.63 9.22
CA GLN A 50 5.33 4.87 7.96
C GLN A 50 3.88 4.37 7.98
N LEU A 51 3.64 3.17 8.50
CA LEU A 51 2.29 2.60 8.60
C LEU A 51 1.36 3.47 9.45
N ILE A 52 1.81 3.86 10.65
CA ILE A 52 1.03 4.72 11.56
C ILE A 52 0.75 6.09 10.93
N LYS A 53 1.74 6.68 10.25
CA LYS A 53 1.56 7.95 9.53
C LYS A 53 0.51 7.81 8.43
N ASN A 54 0.52 6.73 7.67
CA ASN A 54 -0.46 6.46 6.62
C ASN A 54 -1.87 6.25 7.19
N MET A 55 -2.01 5.51 8.29
CA MET A 55 -3.30 5.34 8.99
C MET A 55 -3.86 6.69 9.48
N ARG A 56 -3.01 7.54 10.06
CA ARG A 56 -3.41 8.88 10.50
C ARG A 56 -3.90 9.74 9.35
N ILE A 57 -3.19 9.71 8.22
CA ILE A 57 -3.58 10.44 7.00
C ILE A 57 -4.93 9.92 6.49
N MET A 58 -5.09 8.61 6.38
CA MET A 58 -6.33 7.97 5.94
C MET A 58 -7.54 8.41 6.78
N TYR A 59 -7.39 8.41 8.11
CA TYR A 59 -8.47 8.79 9.03
C TYR A 59 -8.77 10.30 9.03
N TYR A 60 -7.75 11.15 9.20
CA TYR A 60 -7.98 12.58 9.40
C TYR A 60 -8.15 13.37 8.09
N LYS A 61 -7.38 13.03 7.05
CA LYS A 61 -7.40 13.76 5.78
C LYS A 61 -8.46 13.20 4.84
N TYR A 62 -8.53 11.87 4.71
CA TYR A 62 -9.44 11.22 3.77
C TYR A 62 -10.76 10.75 4.39
N ARG A 63 -10.87 10.79 5.72
CA ARG A 63 -12.07 10.33 6.46
C ARG A 63 -12.41 8.87 6.16
N LEU A 64 -11.39 8.05 5.92
CA LEU A 64 -11.52 6.64 5.61
C LEU A 64 -10.96 5.77 6.73
N VAL A 65 -11.56 4.59 6.90
CA VAL A 65 -11.08 3.50 7.75
C VAL A 65 -10.96 2.28 6.84
N HIS A 66 -9.78 1.65 6.80
CA HIS A 66 -9.52 0.51 5.92
C HIS A 66 -10.35 -0.73 6.31
N THR A 67 -10.72 -0.86 7.60
CA THR A 67 -11.49 -1.97 8.22
C THR A 67 -10.87 -3.36 8.16
N ASP A 68 -10.00 -3.63 7.19
CA ASP A 68 -9.27 -4.89 7.01
C ASP A 68 -7.75 -4.67 6.85
N LEU A 69 -7.18 -3.76 7.66
CA LEU A 69 -5.75 -3.44 7.56
C LEU A 69 -4.92 -4.56 8.20
N SER A 70 -4.18 -5.30 7.39
CA SER A 70 -3.32 -6.41 7.83
C SER A 70 -2.14 -6.60 6.88
N GLU A 71 -1.18 -7.43 7.28
CA GLU A 71 -0.03 -7.86 6.47
C GLU A 71 -0.42 -8.58 5.16
N TYR A 72 -1.67 -9.02 5.03
CA TYR A 72 -2.22 -9.64 3.83
C TYR A 72 -2.62 -8.62 2.76
N ASN A 73 -2.88 -7.37 3.17
CA ASN A 73 -3.36 -6.28 2.33
C ASN A 73 -2.33 -5.16 2.13
N LEU A 74 -1.15 -5.29 2.72
CA LEU A 74 -0.01 -4.40 2.54
C LEU A 74 1.02 -5.02 1.59
N LEU A 75 1.64 -4.18 0.75
CA LEU A 75 2.72 -4.51 -0.19
C LEU A 75 4.01 -3.77 0.20
#